data_AF-A0A7K3LQ62-F1
#
_entry.id   AF-A0A7K3LQ62-F1
#
_cell.length_a   1.000
_cell.length_b   1.000
_cell.length_c   1.000
_cell.angle_alpha   90.00
_cell.angle_beta   90.00
_cell.angle_gamma   90.00
#
_symmetry.space_group_name_H-M   'P 1'
#
loop_
_entity.id
_entity.type
_entity.pdbx_description
1 polymer ?
#
loop_
_entity_poly.entity_id
_entity_poly.type
_entity_poly.pdbx_seq_one_letter_code
_entity_poly.pdbx_strand_id
1 'polypeptide(L)'
;MLYQHKAIHVTPDDADETDLYRVLADRYPHPERYVRANMIATIDGAISVSGRSGQLGGPTDRAVFRTLRGLADVVLVGAATALAETYHQPQPDPQFSAHRGAGRPAAPVLALVSRSLTIDPAYPP
;
A
#
# COMPACT_ATOMS: atom_id res chain seq x y z
N MET A 1 -13.35 10.74 16.42
CA MET A 1 -13.23 9.40 17.03
C MET A 1 -12.58 8.50 15.98
N LEU A 2 -11.36 7.99 16.22
CA LEU A 2 -10.74 7.01 15.32
C LEU A 2 -11.33 5.64 15.63
N TYR A 3 -11.97 5.01 14.64
CA TYR A 3 -12.44 3.63 14.73
C TYR A 3 -11.42 2.71 14.06
N GLN A 4 -10.89 1.74 14.81
CA GLN A 4 -9.99 0.71 14.29
C GLN A 4 -10.82 -0.43 13.70
N HIS A 5 -10.76 -0.59 12.38
CA HIS A 5 -11.33 -1.75 11.70
C HIS A 5 -10.21 -2.71 11.31
N LYS A 6 -10.18 -3.90 11.93
CA LYS A 6 -9.29 -4.99 11.51
C LYS A 6 -10.01 -5.81 10.45
N ALA A 7 -9.45 -5.84 9.24
CA ALA A 7 -9.92 -6.73 8.18
C ALA A 7 -9.02 -7.98 8.15
N ILE A 8 -9.63 -9.16 8.18
CA ILE A 8 -8.96 -10.44 7.91
C ILE A 8 -9.73 -11.06 6.75
N HIS A 9 -9.10 -11.13 5.58
CA HIS A 9 -9.70 -11.70 4.39
C HIS A 9 -8.87 -12.88 3.90
N VAL A 10 -9.55 -13.97 3.55
CA VAL A 10 -8.98 -15.06 2.77
C VAL A 10 -9.20 -14.70 1.31
N THR A 11 -8.12 -14.62 0.53
CA THR A 11 -8.21 -14.29 -0.89
C THR A 11 -8.03 -15.59 -1.68
N PRO A 12 -8.94 -15.94 -2.61
CA PRO A 12 -8.79 -17.10 -3.48
C PRO A 12 -7.55 -16.96 -4.37
N ASP A 13 -6.90 -18.09 -4.69
CA ASP A 13 -5.67 -18.13 -5.49
C ASP A 13 -5.95 -18.23 -7.01
N ASP A 14 -7.21 -18.41 -7.40
CA ASP A 14 -7.65 -18.81 -8.74
C ASP A 14 -8.51 -17.75 -9.48
N ALA A 15 -8.55 -16.51 -9.00
CA ALA A 15 -9.24 -15.43 -9.69
C ALA A 15 -8.44 -14.91 -10.90
N ASP A 16 -9.12 -14.60 -12.01
CA ASP A 16 -8.53 -13.80 -13.10
C ASP A 16 -8.00 -12.48 -12.54
N GLU A 17 -6.86 -12.01 -13.04
CA GLU A 17 -6.13 -10.88 -12.44
C GLU A 17 -6.96 -9.59 -12.42
N THR A 18 -7.75 -9.32 -13.46
CA THR A 18 -8.61 -8.11 -13.49
C THR A 18 -9.77 -8.22 -12.51
N ASP A 19 -10.39 -9.40 -12.45
CA ASP A 19 -11.45 -9.66 -11.46
C ASP A 19 -10.92 -9.60 -10.03
N LEU A 20 -9.68 -10.04 -9.79
CA LEU A 20 -9.04 -9.98 -8.48
C LEU A 20 -8.95 -8.54 -7.97
N TYR A 21 -8.41 -7.58 -8.73
CA TYR A 21 -8.25 -6.22 -8.25
C TYR A 21 -9.59 -5.51 -8.00
N ARG A 22 -10.60 -5.77 -8.83
CA ARG A 22 -11.95 -5.27 -8.62
C ARG A 22 -12.57 -5.83 -7.33
N VAL A 23 -12.48 -7.14 -7.13
CA VAL A 23 -12.97 -7.80 -5.91
C VAL A 23 -12.25 -7.28 -4.67
N LEU A 24 -10.93 -7.11 -4.73
CA LEU A 24 -10.16 -6.55 -3.64
C LEU A 24 -10.57 -5.10 -3.35
N ALA A 25 -10.81 -4.29 -4.38
CA ALA A 25 -11.22 -2.90 -4.19
C ALA A 25 -12.58 -2.79 -3.47
N ASP A 26 -13.55 -3.61 -3.88
CA ASP A 26 -14.86 -3.70 -3.24
C ASP A 26 -14.77 -4.21 -1.80
N ARG A 27 -13.79 -5.08 -1.51
CA ARG A 27 -13.57 -5.65 -0.19
C ARG A 27 -12.88 -4.70 0.79
N TYR A 28 -12.24 -3.65 0.30
CA TYR A 28 -11.56 -2.63 1.11
C TYR A 28 -12.22 -1.25 1.04
N PRO A 29 -13.55 -1.14 1.30
CA PRO A 29 -14.25 0.13 1.23
C PRO A 29 -13.69 1.10 2.28
N HIS A 30 -13.87 2.38 2.04
CA HIS A 30 -13.39 3.41 2.94
C HIS A 30 -14.31 4.62 3.02
N PRO A 31 -14.43 5.27 4.19
CA PRO A 31 -15.15 6.54 4.30
C PRO A 31 -14.35 7.67 3.62
N GLU A 32 -14.93 8.87 3.51
CA GLU A 32 -14.26 10.01 2.86
C GLU A 32 -12.89 10.37 3.45
N ARG A 33 -12.70 10.21 4.76
CA ARG A 33 -11.46 10.55 5.47
C ARG A 33 -11.06 9.43 6.42
N TYR A 34 -9.95 8.77 6.14
CA TYR A 34 -9.45 7.68 6.96
C TYR A 34 -7.94 7.52 6.80
N VAL A 35 -7.35 6.82 7.75
CA VAL A 35 -5.98 6.31 7.66
C VAL A 35 -6.05 4.80 7.79
N ARG A 36 -5.34 4.08 6.92
CA ARG A 36 -5.22 2.62 6.94
C ARG A 36 -3.74 2.26 7.07
N ALA A 37 -3.44 1.35 7.99
CA ALA A 37 -2.14 0.69 8.06
C ALA A 37 -2.24 -0.65 7.30
N ASN A 38 -1.27 -0.90 6.42
CA ASN A 38 -1.08 -2.19 5.76
C ASN A 38 0.28 -2.74 6.17
N MET A 39 0.29 -3.94 6.77
CA MET A 39 1.48 -4.57 7.35
C MET A 39 1.44 -6.07 7.11
N ILE A 40 2.62 -6.68 7.00
CA ILE A 40 2.80 -8.12 6.98
C ILE A 40 3.68 -8.53 8.18
N ALA A 41 3.36 -9.68 8.77
CA ALA A 41 4.18 -10.29 9.81
C ALA A 41 4.08 -11.82 9.73
N THR A 42 5.12 -12.50 10.18
CA THR A 42 5.09 -13.95 10.44
C THR A 42 4.20 -14.26 11.66
N ILE A 43 3.91 -15.54 11.87
CA ILE A 43 3.06 -16.00 12.99
C ILE A 43 3.66 -15.67 14.38
N ASP A 44 4.99 -15.60 14.48
CA ASP A 44 5.73 -15.20 15.68
C ASP A 44 5.99 -13.68 15.75
N GLY A 45 5.49 -12.91 14.78
CA GLY A 45 5.52 -11.44 14.80
C GLY A 45 6.73 -10.78 14.15
N ALA A 46 7.58 -11.53 13.44
CA ALA A 46 8.66 -10.94 12.66
C ALA A 46 8.09 -10.18 11.45
N ILE A 47 8.60 -8.97 11.21
CA ILE A 47 8.14 -8.06 10.15
C ILE A 47 9.07 -8.02 8.93
N SER A 48 10.19 -8.75 8.98
CA SER A 48 11.19 -8.77 7.91
C SER A 48 12.00 -10.05 7.93
N VAL A 49 12.47 -10.48 6.75
CA VAL A 49 13.54 -11.47 6.59
C VAL A 49 14.74 -10.75 5.99
N SER A 50 15.92 -10.91 6.62
CA SER A 50 17.15 -10.20 6.20
C SER A 50 16.98 -8.68 6.07
N GLY A 51 16.16 -8.07 6.94
CA GLY A 51 15.93 -6.62 6.97
C GLY A 51 14.91 -6.09 5.97
N ARG A 52 14.26 -6.93 5.16
CA ARG A 52 13.19 -6.53 4.22
C ARG A 52 11.89 -7.28 4.45
N SER A 53 10.75 -6.59 4.26
CA SER A 53 9.43 -7.21 4.42
C SER A 53 9.00 -7.99 3.17
N GLY A 54 9.53 -7.65 2.00
CA GLY A 54 9.10 -8.22 0.71
C GLY A 54 9.29 -9.73 0.57
N GLN A 55 10.15 -10.35 1.40
CA GLN A 55 10.36 -11.79 1.43
C GLN A 55 9.27 -12.55 2.23
N LEU A 56 8.46 -11.85 3.02
CA LEU A 56 7.33 -12.44 3.74
C LEU A 56 6.08 -12.61 2.87
N GLY A 57 5.95 -11.78 1.82
CA GLY A 57 4.74 -11.69 1.00
C GLY A 57 4.78 -12.58 -0.25
N GLY A 58 3.64 -13.21 -0.55
CA GLY A 58 3.39 -13.94 -1.81
C GLY A 58 2.68 -13.10 -2.87
N PRO A 59 2.29 -13.69 -4.02
CA PRO A 59 1.54 -13.01 -5.09
C PRO A 59 0.26 -12.33 -4.60
N THR A 60 -0.51 -13.02 -3.75
CA THR A 60 -1.75 -12.51 -3.16
C THR A 60 -1.53 -11.31 -2.25
N ASP A 61 -0.49 -11.33 -1.42
CA ASP A 61 -0.11 -10.20 -0.57
C ASP A 61 0.26 -8.98 -1.42
N ARG A 62 1.00 -9.20 -2.51
CA ARG A 62 1.34 -8.15 -3.48
C ARG A 62 0.09 -7.58 -4.17
N ALA A 63 -0.91 -8.41 -4.49
CA ALA A 63 -2.16 -7.95 -5.07
C ALA A 63 -2.96 -7.07 -4.09
N VAL A 64 -3.03 -7.46 -2.81
CA VAL A 64 -3.62 -6.64 -1.75
C VAL A 64 -2.84 -5.35 -1.58
N PHE A 65 -1.51 -5.41 -1.49
CA PHE A 65 -0.65 -4.24 -1.35
C PHE A 65 -0.82 -3.24 -2.50
N ARG A 66 -0.86 -3.74 -3.75
CA ARG A 66 -1.12 -2.95 -4.95
C ARG A 66 -2.50 -2.30 -4.90
N THR A 67 -3.54 -3.06 -4.54
CA THR A 67 -4.91 -2.55 -4.41
C THR A 67 -5.00 -1.43 -3.38
N LEU A 68 -4.48 -1.68 -2.17
CA LEU A 68 -4.55 -0.70 -1.09
C LEU A 68 -3.80 0.59 -1.43
N ARG A 69 -2.66 0.51 -2.13
CA ARG A 69 -1.96 1.69 -2.62
C ARG A 69 -2.72 2.36 -3.76
N GLY A 70 -3.26 1.59 -4.70
CA GLY A 70 -4.04 2.08 -5.84
C GLY A 70 -5.29 2.87 -5.44
N LEU A 71 -5.92 2.51 -4.32
CA LEU A 71 -7.07 3.21 -3.74
C LEU A 71 -6.70 4.40 -2.85
N ALA A 72 -5.43 4.54 -2.44
CA ALA A 72 -5.01 5.61 -1.56
C ALA A 72 -4.84 6.94 -2.30
N ASP A 73 -5.19 8.04 -1.64
CA ASP A 73 -4.84 9.39 -2.11
C ASP A 73 -3.37 9.71 -1.84
N VAL A 74 -2.88 9.29 -0.66
CA VAL A 74 -1.51 9.48 -0.21
C VAL A 74 -1.00 8.18 0.39
N VAL A 75 0.18 7.74 -0.04
CA VAL A 75 0.92 6.66 0.62
C VAL A 75 1.91 7.29 1.58
N LEU A 76 1.61 7.17 2.88
CA LEU A 76 2.49 7.63 3.95
C LEU A 76 3.45 6.51 4.35
N VAL A 77 4.75 6.79 4.37
CA VAL A 77 5.77 5.81 4.74
C VAL A 77 6.92 6.46 5.50
N GLY A 78 7.51 5.74 6.46
CA GLY A 78 8.72 6.21 7.12
C GLY A 78 9.89 6.30 6.13
N ALA A 79 10.65 7.39 6.16
CA ALA A 79 11.71 7.63 5.17
C ALA A 79 12.79 6.53 5.17
N ALA A 80 13.18 6.02 6.34
CA ALA A 80 14.13 4.92 6.44
C ALA A 80 13.63 3.65 5.75
N THR A 81 12.34 3.33 5.89
CA THR A 81 11.70 2.19 5.20
C THR A 81 11.66 2.41 3.69
N ALA A 82 11.27 3.61 3.24
CA ALA A 82 11.23 3.95 1.82
C ALA A 82 12.60 3.79 1.15
N LEU A 83 13.67 4.21 1.84
CA LEU A 83 15.04 4.06 1.36
C LEU A 83 15.49 2.59 1.34
N ALA A 84 15.28 1.84 2.44
CA ALA A 84 15.71 0.44 2.57
C ALA A 84 15.01 -0.49 1.56
N GLU A 85 13.75 -0.20 1.24
CA GLU A 85 12.91 -0.95 0.31
C GLU A 85 12.86 -0.31 -1.08
N THR A 86 13.65 0.74 -1.34
CA THR A 86 13.74 1.44 -2.64
C THR A 86 12.35 1.81 -3.20
N TYR A 87 11.54 2.48 -2.39
CA TYR A 87 10.23 2.95 -2.82
C TYR A 87 10.37 4.04 -3.87
N HIS A 88 9.37 4.13 -4.73
CA HIS A 88 9.24 5.20 -5.72
C HIS A 88 7.82 5.78 -5.68
N GLN A 89 7.67 6.96 -6.25
CA GLN A 89 6.43 7.66 -6.50
C GLN A 89 5.53 6.73 -7.31
N PRO A 90 4.35 6.38 -6.77
CA PRO A 90 3.39 5.56 -7.48
C PRO A 90 3.07 6.15 -8.86
N GLN A 91 3.06 5.27 -9.86
CA GLN A 91 2.66 5.60 -11.22
C GLN A 91 1.14 5.40 -11.39
N PRO A 92 0.51 6.06 -12.37
CA PRO A 92 -0.89 5.83 -12.68
C PRO A 92 -1.14 4.35 -13.01
N ASP A 93 -2.15 3.77 -12.35
CA ASP A 93 -2.53 2.37 -12.54
C ASP A 93 -3.93 2.31 -13.15
N PRO A 94 -4.08 1.81 -14.40
CA PRO A 94 -5.36 1.74 -15.08
C PRO A 94 -6.42 0.97 -14.28
N GLN A 95 -6.02 -0.04 -13.51
CA GLN A 95 -6.91 -0.86 -12.67
C GLN A 95 -7.66 -0.01 -11.63
N PHE A 96 -7.07 1.10 -11.19
CA PHE A 96 -7.63 1.96 -10.14
C PHE A 96 -8.04 3.36 -10.63
N SER A 97 -7.99 3.60 -11.94
CA SER A 97 -8.30 4.90 -12.54
C SER A 97 -9.74 5.37 -12.24
N ALA A 98 -10.72 4.46 -12.30
CA ALA A 98 -12.12 4.75 -11.99
C ALA A 98 -12.36 5.12 -10.51
N HIS A 99 -11.44 4.75 -9.61
CA HIS A 99 -11.51 5.09 -8.18
C HIS A 99 -10.91 6.46 -7.87
N ARG A 100 -10.31 7.14 -8.86
CA ARG A 100 -9.80 8.50 -8.72
C ARG A 100 -10.94 9.50 -8.89
N GLY A 101 -11.29 10.20 -7.81
CA GLY A 101 -12.24 11.31 -7.86
C GLY A 101 -11.74 12.48 -8.71
N ALA A 102 -12.67 13.29 -9.22
CA ALA A 102 -12.35 14.48 -10.01
C ALA A 102 -11.42 15.44 -9.24
N GLY A 103 -10.40 15.96 -9.93
CA GLY A 103 -9.42 16.88 -9.33
C GLY A 103 -8.31 16.23 -8.50
N ARG A 104 -8.29 14.90 -8.38
CA ARG A 104 -7.17 14.16 -7.75
C ARG A 104 -6.05 13.87 -8.77
N PRO A 105 -4.79 13.75 -8.34
CA PRO A 105 -3.72 13.26 -9.20
C PRO A 105 -4.02 11.85 -9.74
N ALA A 106 -3.47 11.52 -10.91
CA ALA A 106 -3.68 10.23 -11.57
C ALA A 106 -3.11 9.02 -10.80
N ALA A 107 -2.27 9.27 -9.80
CA ALA A 107 -1.65 8.27 -8.94
C ALA A 107 -1.58 8.78 -7.49
N PRO A 108 -1.45 7.89 -6.49
CA PRO A 108 -1.23 8.31 -5.11
C PRO A 108 0.04 9.15 -4.96
N VAL A 109 0.01 10.16 -4.09
CA VAL A 109 1.23 10.89 -3.71
C VAL A 109 2.03 10.06 -2.71
N LEU A 110 3.35 9.95 -2.89
CA LEU A 110 4.24 9.39 -1.87
C LEU A 110 4.62 10.47 -0.86
N ALA A 111 4.33 10.25 0.42
CA ALA A 111 4.71 11.13 1.51
C ALA A 111 5.69 10.42 2.45
N LEU A 112 6.92 10.94 2.54
CA LEU A 112 7.94 10.45 3.44
C LEU A 112 7.83 11.13 4.81
N VAL A 113 7.76 10.33 5.87
CA VAL A 113 7.80 10.82 7.25
C VAL A 113 9.21 10.65 7.78
N SER A 114 9.83 11.75 8.20
CA SER A 114 11.15 11.73 8.84
C SER A 114 11.26 12.79 9.92
N ARG A 115 11.77 12.39 11.08
CA ARG A 115 12.12 13.31 12.17
C ARG A 115 13.52 13.92 12.00
N SER A 116 14.47 13.14 11.48
CA SER A 116 15.88 13.55 11.35
C SER A 116 16.20 14.18 10.01
N LEU A 117 15.32 14.04 9.02
CA LEU A 117 15.55 14.41 7.61
C LEU A 117 16.80 13.75 7.02
N THR A 118 17.22 12.59 7.55
CA THR A 118 18.29 11.76 6.98
C THR A 118 17.77 11.06 5.73
N ILE A 119 17.67 11.83 4.64
CA ILE A 119 17.21 11.39 3.33
C ILE A 119 18.28 11.88 2.36
N ASP A 120 18.76 10.99 1.50
CA ASP A 120 19.68 11.38 0.43
C ASP A 120 19.00 12.48 -0.41
N PRO A 121 19.59 13.68 -0.56
CA PRO A 121 19.03 14.73 -1.41
C PRO A 121 18.84 14.30 -2.87
N ALA A 122 19.58 13.29 -3.32
CA ALA A 122 19.45 12.71 -4.64
C ALA A 122 18.37 11.63 -4.74
N TYR A 123 17.76 11.18 -3.63
CA TYR A 123 16.69 10.18 -3.64
C TYR A 123 15.50 10.73 -4.44
N PRO A 124 15.22 10.17 -5.63
CA PRO A 124 14.04 10.53 -6.37
C PRO A 124 12.91 9.62 -5.85
N PRO A 125 11.92 10.14 -5.11
CA PRO A 125 10.69 9.40 -4.95
C PRO A 125 10.09 9.20 -6.35
#